data_AF-A0A662YLD1-F1
#
_entry.id   AF-A0A662YLD1-F1
#
_cell.length_a   1.000
_cell.length_b   1.000
_cell.length_c   1.000
_cell.angle_alpha   90.00
_cell.angle_beta   90.00
_cell.angle_gamma   90.00
#
_symmetry.space_group_name_H-M   'P 1'
#
loop_
_entity.id
_entity.type
_entity.pdbx_description
1 polymer ?
#
loop_
_entity_poly.entity_id
_entity_poly.type
_entity_poly.pdbx_seq_one_letter_code
_entity_poly.pdbx_strand_id
1 'polypeptide(L)'
;MRGDSVVYTLHLLSGKDIDQVYKGPETSFLFRNVQPSCEYRFRVCAGRQYQDSGVTQELWGPYSPSVAFAVQRQEQDPLGATGPAGGEQAVVRGSTMTDEQLTLLLLVGFAVVAILFAVVIQYFVIK
;
A
#
# COMPACT_ATOMS: atom_id res chain seq x y z
N MET A 1 -13.30 31.77 -17.38
CA MET A 1 -11.90 31.44 -16.99
C MET A 1 -11.60 30.04 -17.51
N ARG A 2 -10.75 29.90 -18.53
CA ARG A 2 -10.25 28.59 -18.96
C ARG A 2 -9.05 28.28 -18.05
N GLY A 3 -9.22 27.35 -17.11
CA GLY A 3 -8.10 26.86 -16.32
C GLY A 3 -7.16 26.03 -17.18
N ASP A 4 -5.88 26.03 -16.82
CA ASP A 4 -4.87 25.13 -17.39
C ASP A 4 -5.34 23.66 -17.24
N SER A 5 -5.06 22.81 -18.24
CA SER A 5 -5.40 21.40 -18.16
C SER A 5 -4.56 20.71 -17.08
N VAL A 6 -5.13 19.67 -16.45
CA VAL A 6 -4.42 18.89 -15.44
C VAL A 6 -4.17 17.49 -15.98
N VAL A 7 -2.95 17.01 -15.79
CA VAL A 7 -2.51 15.65 -16.10
C VAL A 7 -2.13 14.96 -14.80
N TYR A 8 -2.39 13.66 -14.72
CA TYR A 8 -2.02 12.82 -13.58
C TYR A 8 -0.95 11.83 -14.00
N THR A 9 -0.04 11.54 -13.09
CA THR A 9 0.92 10.44 -13.23
C THR A 9 0.74 9.46 -12.07
N LEU A 10 0.55 8.18 -12.39
CA LEU A 10 0.42 7.11 -11.40
C LEU A 10 1.73 6.30 -11.36
N HIS A 11 2.30 6.20 -10.16
CA HIS A 11 3.47 5.39 -9.88
C HIS A 11 3.09 4.15 -9.09
N LEU A 12 3.60 3.01 -9.54
CA LEU A 12 3.57 1.73 -8.87
C LEU A 12 4.91 1.50 -8.19
N LEU A 13 4.90 1.31 -6.88
CA LEU A 13 6.04 0.87 -6.11
C LEU A 13 5.89 -0.61 -5.85
N SER A 14 6.84 -1.40 -6.34
CA SER A 14 6.92 -2.84 -6.14
C SER A 14 8.28 -3.15 -5.51
N GLY A 15 8.29 -3.35 -4.19
CA GLY A 15 9.55 -3.49 -3.46
C GLY A 15 10.40 -2.20 -3.49
N LYS A 16 11.54 -2.24 -4.21
CA LYS A 16 12.45 -1.10 -4.37
C LYS A 16 12.23 -0.32 -5.67
N ASP A 17 11.53 -0.91 -6.63
CA ASP A 17 11.34 -0.35 -7.96
C ASP A 17 10.13 0.57 -7.99
N ILE A 18 10.22 1.63 -8.82
CA ILE A 18 9.19 2.64 -9.00
C ILE A 18 8.92 2.75 -10.50
N ASP A 19 7.77 2.23 -10.92
CA ASP A 19 7.35 2.25 -12.31
C ASP A 19 6.21 3.26 -12.54
N GLN A 20 6.35 4.06 -13.59
CA GLN A 20 5.27 4.91 -14.07
C GLN A 20 4.29 4.09 -14.91
N VAL A 21 3.17 3.71 -14.32
CA VAL A 21 2.18 2.83 -14.97
C VAL A 21 1.10 3.59 -15.74
N TYR A 22 0.90 4.86 -15.43
CA TYR A 22 -0.06 5.71 -16.13
C TYR A 22 0.39 7.17 -16.16
N LYS A 23 0.11 7.85 -17.28
CA LYS A 23 0.15 9.30 -17.41
C LYS A 23 -0.96 9.76 -18.34
N GLY A 24 -1.79 10.70 -17.89
CA GLY A 24 -2.89 11.23 -18.68
C GLY A 24 -3.90 12.01 -17.84
N PRO A 25 -4.97 12.53 -18.46
CA PRO A 25 -5.95 13.38 -17.79
C PRO A 25 -6.97 12.59 -16.96
N GLU A 26 -7.05 11.27 -17.10
CA GLU A 26 -8.04 10.45 -16.40
C GLU A 26 -7.71 10.32 -14.92
N THR A 27 -8.76 10.32 -14.10
CA THR A 27 -8.66 10.15 -12.65
C THR A 27 -8.82 8.70 -12.21
N SER A 28 -9.07 7.79 -13.15
CA SER A 28 -9.23 6.35 -12.90
C SER A 28 -8.36 5.54 -13.83
N PHE A 29 -7.69 4.52 -13.28
CA PHE A 29 -6.84 3.61 -14.02
C PHE A 29 -7.06 2.17 -13.54
N LEU A 30 -7.18 1.24 -14.48
CA LEU A 30 -7.35 -0.18 -14.18
C LEU A 30 -6.02 -0.92 -14.39
N PHE A 31 -5.38 -1.32 -13.30
CA PHE A 31 -4.17 -2.13 -13.35
C PHE A 31 -4.53 -3.63 -13.37
N ARG A 32 -4.17 -4.33 -14.46
CA ARG A 32 -4.50 -5.76 -14.66
C ARG A 32 -3.34 -6.71 -14.42
N ASN A 33 -2.10 -6.25 -14.54
CA ASN A 33 -0.91 -7.10 -14.50
C ASN A 33 -0.44 -7.33 -13.06
N VAL A 34 -1.31 -7.93 -12.26
CA VAL A 34 -1.12 -8.07 -10.83
C VAL A 34 -0.53 -9.45 -10.52
N GLN A 35 0.70 -9.50 -10.01
CA GLN A 35 1.29 -10.76 -9.59
C GLN A 35 0.80 -11.14 -8.18
N PRO A 36 0.34 -12.39 -7.99
CA PRO A 36 -0.01 -12.87 -6.65
C PRO A 36 1.26 -12.89 -5.78
N SER A 37 1.13 -12.50 -4.51
CA SER A 37 2.21 -12.40 -3.49
C SER A 37 3.10 -11.15 -3.49
N CYS A 38 2.89 -10.18 -4.37
CA CYS A 38 3.60 -8.90 -4.32
C CYS A 38 2.79 -7.85 -3.54
N GLU A 39 3.47 -7.07 -2.70
CA GLU A 39 2.89 -5.84 -2.13
C GLU A 39 3.04 -4.71 -3.15
N TYR A 40 1.92 -4.17 -3.61
CA TYR A 40 1.91 -3.04 -4.54
C TYR A 40 1.53 -1.77 -3.79
N ARG A 41 2.33 -0.72 -3.91
CA ARG A 41 1.94 0.61 -3.42
C ARG A 41 1.74 1.56 -4.58
N PHE A 42 0.66 2.32 -4.56
CA PHE A 42 0.39 3.33 -5.59
C PHE A 42 0.49 4.72 -5.00
N ARG A 43 1.05 5.65 -5.77
CA ARG A 43 1.04 7.09 -5.48
C ARG A 43 0.76 7.86 -6.75
N VAL A 44 0.06 8.98 -6.63
CA VAL A 44 -0.32 9.82 -7.76
C VAL A 44 0.20 11.24 -7.56
N CYS A 45 0.62 11.91 -8.63
CA CYS A 45 0.86 13.35 -8.61
C CYS A 45 0.03 14.02 -9.72
N ALA A 46 -0.37 15.26 -9.46
CA ALA A 46 -1.06 16.10 -10.44
C ALA A 46 -0.06 17.10 -11.04
N GLY A 47 -0.12 17.27 -12.35
CA GLY A 47 0.67 18.20 -13.14
C GLY A 47 -0.23 19.18 -13.86
N ARG A 48 0.09 20.47 -13.80
CA ARG A 48 -0.61 21.48 -14.60
C ARG A 48 0.07 21.59 -15.96
N GLN A 49 -0.70 21.43 -17.02
CA GLN A 49 -0.28 21.66 -18.39
C GLN A 49 -0.59 23.09 -18.78
N TYR A 50 0.46 23.87 -19.01
CA TYR A 50 0.36 25.21 -19.55
C TYR A 50 1.06 25.27 -20.90
N GLN A 51 0.64 26.20 -21.74
CA GLN A 51 1.30 26.46 -23.02
C GLN A 51 2.26 27.63 -22.85
N ASP A 52 3.54 27.38 -23.07
CA ASP A 52 4.54 28.44 -23.18
C ASP A 52 5.11 28.42 -24.59
N SER A 53 4.93 29.52 -25.32
CA SER A 53 5.52 29.72 -26.65
C SER A 53 5.19 28.59 -27.66
N GLY A 54 4.00 27.99 -27.55
CA GLY A 54 3.54 26.88 -28.41
C GLY A 54 4.01 25.50 -27.98
N VAL A 55 4.78 25.39 -26.89
CA VAL A 55 5.20 24.13 -26.28
C VAL A 55 4.30 23.84 -25.07
N THR A 56 3.79 22.61 -24.97
CA THR A 56 3.06 22.17 -23.77
C THR A 56 4.08 21.82 -22.69
N GLN A 57 4.03 22.54 -21.58
CA GLN A 57 4.90 22.32 -20.44
C GLN A 57 4.09 21.86 -19.22
N GLU A 58 4.69 20.98 -18.42
CA GLU A 58 4.03 20.33 -17.30
C GLU A 58 4.71 20.71 -15.98
N LEU A 59 3.94 21.33 -15.09
CA LEU A 59 4.38 21.65 -13.73
C LEU A 59 3.78 20.64 -12.75
N TRP A 60 4.62 19.74 -12.23
CA TRP A 60 4.22 18.66 -11.32
C TRP A 60 4.19 19.11 -9.86
N GLY A 61 3.11 18.75 -9.16
CA GLY A 61 2.96 18.91 -7.73
C GLY A 61 3.55 17.74 -6.92
N PRO A 62 3.42 17.78 -5.59
CA PRO A 62 3.85 16.68 -4.73
C PRO A 62 3.04 15.41 -4.98
N TYR A 63 3.63 14.26 -4.69
CA TYR A 63 2.93 12.99 -4.71
C TYR A 63 1.97 12.87 -3.52
N SER A 64 0.87 12.16 -3.75
CA SER A 64 -0.02 11.69 -2.70
C SER A 64 0.71 10.76 -1.74
N PRO A 65 0.16 10.55 -0.53
CA PRO A 65 0.53 9.39 0.28
C PRO A 65 0.42 8.09 -0.54
N SER A 66 1.36 7.17 -0.32
CA SER A 66 1.36 5.86 -0.97
C SER A 66 0.30 4.97 -0.34
N VAL A 67 -0.55 4.34 -1.15
CA VAL A 67 -1.59 3.39 -0.69
C VAL A 67 -1.17 1.98 -1.06
N ALA A 68 -1.11 1.08 -0.07
CA ALA A 68 -0.77 -0.32 -0.28
C ALA A 68 -2.00 -1.15 -0.70
N PHE A 69 -1.80 -2.03 -1.68
CA PHE A 69 -2.77 -2.98 -2.18
C PHE A 69 -2.15 -4.38 -2.07
N ALA A 70 -2.78 -5.21 -1.25
CA ALA A 70 -2.50 -6.63 -1.20
C ALA A 70 -3.43 -7.35 -2.16
N VAL A 71 -2.85 -8.18 -3.01
CA VAL A 71 -3.58 -9.01 -3.97
C VAL A 71 -4.12 -10.19 -3.20
N GLN A 72 -5.32 -10.05 -2.63
CA GLN A 72 -5.98 -11.18 -2.00
C GLN A 72 -6.35 -12.17 -3.10
N ARG A 73 -5.78 -13.36 -3.04
CA ARG A 73 -6.21 -14.48 -3.89
C ARG A 73 -7.67 -14.72 -3.55
N GLN A 74 -8.57 -14.19 -4.38
CA GLN A 74 -9.95 -14.60 -4.34
C GLN A 74 -9.97 -16.02 -4.88
N GLU A 75 -9.91 -16.99 -3.98
CA GLU A 75 -10.27 -18.36 -4.28
C GLU A 75 -11.75 -18.29 -4.69
N GLN A 76 -11.99 -18.16 -6.00
CA GLN A 76 -13.33 -18.14 -6.55
C GLN A 76 -13.94 -19.51 -6.33
N ASP A 77 -14.78 -19.61 -5.30
CA ASP A 77 -15.86 -20.58 -5.27
C ASP A 77 -16.80 -20.26 -6.45
N PRO A 78 -17.05 -21.19 -7.39
CA PRO A 78 -17.76 -20.88 -8.62
C PRO A 78 -19.26 -21.03 -8.41
N LEU A 79 -19.94 -20.08 -7.76
CA LEU A 79 -21.41 -19.97 -7.86
C LEU A 79 -21.93 -18.58 -7.44
N GLY A 80 -22.66 -17.93 -8.36
CA GLY A 80 -23.71 -16.98 -8.00
C GLY A 80 -23.49 -15.53 -8.45
N ALA A 81 -23.81 -15.23 -9.70
CA ALA A 81 -24.15 -13.87 -10.12
C ALA A 81 -25.41 -13.38 -9.40
N THR A 82 -25.44 -12.12 -8.93
CA THR A 82 -26.49 -11.08 -9.13
C THR A 82 -26.04 -9.79 -8.40
N GLY A 83 -25.97 -8.65 -9.09
CA GLY A 83 -25.76 -7.30 -8.46
C GLY A 83 -27.02 -6.79 -7.73
N PRO A 84 -27.11 -5.52 -7.24
CA PRO A 84 -26.44 -4.32 -7.74
C PRO A 84 -25.90 -3.33 -6.66
N ALA A 85 -25.21 -2.30 -7.18
CA ALA A 85 -24.82 -0.99 -6.63
C ALA A 85 -25.27 -0.55 -5.22
N GLY A 86 -24.32 0.02 -4.46
CA GLY A 86 -24.61 0.91 -3.34
C GLY A 86 -23.41 1.20 -2.44
N GLY A 87 -22.83 2.39 -2.58
CA GLY A 87 -22.37 3.26 -1.48
C GLY A 87 -21.41 2.73 -0.41
N GLU A 88 -20.29 3.43 -0.33
CA GLU A 88 -19.66 3.89 0.91
C GLU A 88 -18.75 2.94 1.73
N GLN A 89 -17.54 3.45 1.94
CA GLN A 89 -16.70 3.20 3.11
C GLN A 89 -16.15 1.79 3.26
N ALA A 90 -15.31 1.39 2.30
CA ALA A 90 -14.21 0.50 2.65
C ALA A 90 -13.00 1.37 3.03
N VAL A 91 -12.99 1.85 4.28
CA VAL A 91 -11.72 2.07 4.99
C VAL A 91 -11.08 0.69 5.05
N VAL A 92 -10.35 0.33 4.00
CA VAL A 92 -9.51 -0.87 3.99
C VAL A 92 -8.33 -0.52 4.88
N ARG A 93 -8.56 -0.62 6.20
CA ARG A 93 -7.52 -0.99 7.16
C ARG A 93 -7.03 -2.36 6.70
N GLY A 94 -6.11 -2.35 5.75
CA GLY A 94 -5.32 -3.52 5.41
C GLY A 94 -4.60 -3.91 6.68
N SER A 95 -5.04 -5.00 7.28
CA SER A 95 -4.49 -5.58 8.49
C SER A 95 -3.02 -5.95 8.25
N THR A 96 -2.10 -5.01 8.49
CA THR A 96 -0.66 -5.27 8.68
C THR A 96 -0.36 -5.90 10.04
N MET A 97 -1.39 -6.35 10.75
CA MET A 97 -1.31 -6.83 12.12
C MET A 97 -0.41 -8.06 12.28
N THR A 98 -0.23 -8.91 11.26
CA THR A 98 0.51 -10.17 11.42
C THR A 98 2.01 -10.00 11.68
N ASP A 99 2.66 -8.98 11.10
CA ASP A 99 4.11 -8.77 11.28
C ASP A 99 4.43 -8.10 12.63
N GLU A 100 3.66 -7.08 12.98
CA GLU A 100 3.78 -6.40 14.28
C GLU A 100 3.43 -7.34 15.44
N GLN A 101 2.38 -8.16 15.28
CA GLN A 101 2.01 -9.16 16.28
C GLN A 101 3.05 -10.27 16.43
N LEU A 102 3.66 -10.74 15.34
CA LEU A 102 4.74 -11.74 15.40
C LEU A 102 5.98 -11.17 16.08
N THR A 103 6.33 -9.92 15.76
CA THR A 103 7.44 -9.20 16.42
C THR A 103 7.18 -9.03 17.91
N LEU A 104 5.98 -8.60 18.30
CA LEU A 104 5.57 -8.47 19.71
C LEU A 104 5.58 -9.82 20.44
N LEU A 105 5.06 -10.87 19.80
CA LEU A 105 5.02 -12.23 20.34
C LEU A 105 6.44 -12.76 20.60
N LEU A 106 7.36 -12.57 19.64
CA LEU A 106 8.75 -12.99 19.77
C LEU A 106 9.46 -12.22 20.87
N LEU A 107 9.25 -10.91 20.96
CA LEU A 107 9.81 -10.05 22.00
C LEU A 107 9.34 -10.47 23.40
N VAL A 108 8.03 -10.68 23.57
CA VAL A 108 7.45 -11.12 24.85
C VAL A 108 7.92 -12.52 25.21
N GLY A 109 7.94 -13.45 24.25
CA GLY A 109 8.45 -14.80 24.47
C GLY A 109 9.92 -14.82 24.92
N PHE A 110 10.77 -14.04 24.24
CA PHE A 110 12.18 -13.93 24.60
C PHE A 110 12.38 -13.33 26.01
N ALA A 111 11.61 -12.30 26.36
CA ALA A 111 11.67 -11.70 27.70
C ALA A 111 11.29 -12.68 28.81
N VAL A 112 10.22 -13.46 28.62
CA VAL A 112 9.79 -14.49 29.58
C VAL A 112 10.88 -15.55 29.76
N VAL A 113 11.47 -16.03 28.67
CA VAL A 113 12.56 -17.03 28.72
C VAL A 113 13.79 -16.48 29.46
N ALA A 114 14.17 -15.23 29.20
CA ALA A 114 15.29 -14.59 29.90
C ALA A 114 15.03 -14.46 31.42
N ILE A 115 13.81 -14.08 31.81
CA ILE A 115 13.41 -14.00 33.22
C ILE A 115 13.43 -15.39 33.86
N LEU A 116 12.93 -16.42 33.19
CA LEU A 116 12.98 -17.80 33.69
C LEU A 116 14.42 -18.26 33.93
N PHE A 117 15.34 -18.02 32.98
CA PHE A 117 16.76 -18.32 33.18
C PHE A 117 17.35 -17.58 34.38
N ALA A 118 17.05 -16.28 34.53
CA ALA A 118 17.50 -15.51 35.67
C ALA A 118 17.00 -16.10 37.01
N VAL A 119 15.73 -16.51 37.08
CA VAL A 119 15.15 -17.17 38.25
C VAL A 119 15.82 -18.51 38.53
N VAL A 120 16.06 -19.34 37.51
CA VAL A 120 16.73 -20.64 37.66
C VAL A 120 18.16 -20.44 38.17
N ILE A 121 18.93 -19.51 37.59
CA ILE A 121 20.30 -19.23 38.04
C ILE A 121 20.27 -18.71 39.48
N GLN A 122 19.41 -17.76 39.81
CA GLN A 122 19.28 -17.26 41.20
C GLN A 122 18.91 -18.39 42.16
N TYR A 123 18.00 -19.28 41.77
CA TYR A 123 17.60 -20.42 42.59
C TYR A 123 18.77 -21.40 42.83
N PHE A 124 19.61 -21.68 41.82
CA PHE A 124 20.76 -22.58 41.96
C PHE A 124 21.99 -21.94 42.60
N VAL A 125 22.11 -20.60 42.59
CA VAL A 125 23.28 -19.87 43.11
C VAL A 125 23.06 -19.40 44.55
N ILE A 126 21.84 -19.00 44.92
CA ILE A 126 21.52 -18.45 46.24
C ILE A 126 20.97 -19.52 47.20
N LYS A 127 20.59 -20.69 46.69
CA LYS A 127 20.18 -21.85 47.49
C LYS A 127 21.17 -23.00 47.38
#